data_AF-A0A1E3X9J5-F1
#
_entry.id   AF-A0A1E3X9J5-F1
#
_cell.length_a   1.000
_cell.length_b   1.000
_cell.length_c   1.000
_cell.angle_alpha   90.00
_cell.angle_beta   90.00
_cell.angle_gamma   90.00
#
_symmetry.space_group_name_H-M   'P 1'
#
loop_
_entity.id
_entity.type
_entity.pdbx_description
1 polymer ?
#
loop_
_entity_poly.entity_id
_entity_poly.type
_entity_poly.pdbx_seq_one_letter_code
_entity_poly.pdbx_strand_id
1 'polypeptide(L)'
;MKNKTFSPISLLRWIVFLPGALGAAWLAWILINFLGRFSLGYVGIQSDSFLGQFYFNTAGHAAMGAAFVFVGAYITPSHRKVVAYCFAGIGLVISGFMLFPSIAVKNYWAIWGSLCVVLGIGAVTYSIYQGEIKTD
;
A
#
# COMPACT_ATOMS: atom_id res chain seq x y z
N MET A 1 -13.80 -29.59 23.98
CA MET A 1 -13.52 -28.42 23.12
C MET A 1 -13.21 -27.23 24.03
N LYS A 2 -11.96 -26.75 24.08
CA LYS A 2 -11.64 -25.54 24.87
C LYS A 2 -12.22 -24.33 24.13
N ASN A 3 -13.18 -23.64 24.73
CA ASN A 3 -13.63 -22.34 24.26
C ASN A 3 -12.41 -21.42 24.21
N LYS A 4 -11.93 -21.10 23.01
CA LYS A 4 -10.93 -20.05 22.81
C LYS A 4 -11.64 -18.74 23.12
N THR A 5 -11.54 -18.28 24.36
CA THR A 5 -11.99 -16.94 24.73
C THR A 5 -11.19 -15.94 23.89
N PHE A 6 -11.88 -15.12 23.10
CA PHE A 6 -11.24 -14.05 22.35
C PHE A 6 -10.58 -13.10 23.33
N SER A 7 -9.25 -12.96 23.25
CA SER A 7 -8.54 -11.93 24.01
C SER A 7 -9.00 -10.54 23.54
N PRO A 8 -9.29 -9.60 24.45
CA PRO A 8 -9.65 -8.23 24.08
C PRO A 8 -8.67 -7.57 23.09
N ILE A 9 -7.39 -7.92 23.19
CA ILE A 9 -6.33 -7.45 22.28
C ILE A 9 -6.54 -7.97 20.85
N SER A 10 -6.98 -9.23 20.71
CA SER A 10 -7.28 -9.80 19.38
C SER A 10 -8.46 -9.09 18.72
N LEU A 11 -9.47 -8.71 19.50
CA LEU A 11 -10.63 -7.98 19.02
C LEU A 11 -10.23 -6.55 18.57
N LEU A 12 -9.42 -5.85 19.37
CA LEU A 12 -8.91 -4.53 19.02
C LEU A 12 -8.11 -4.55 17.72
N ARG A 13 -7.25 -5.57 17.51
CA ARG A 13 -6.49 -5.75 16.27
C ARG A 13 -7.41 -5.92 15.05
N TRP A 14 -8.51 -6.65 15.18
CA TRP A 14 -9.52 -6.78 14.13
C TRP A 14 -10.36 -5.52 13.88
N ILE A 15 -10.43 -4.60 14.83
CA ILE A 15 -11.08 -3.30 14.61
C ILE A 15 -10.11 -2.35 13.89
N VAL A 16 -8.84 -2.37 14.28
CA VAL A 16 -7.84 -1.41 13.81
C VAL A 16 -7.16 -1.82 12.50
N PHE A 17 -7.20 -3.10 12.08
CA PHE A 17 -6.40 -3.57 10.94
C PHE A 17 -6.68 -2.81 9.62
N LEU A 18 -7.94 -2.57 9.27
CA LEU A 18 -8.30 -1.85 8.05
C LEU A 18 -7.97 -0.35 8.11
N PRO A 19 -8.43 0.42 9.12
CA PRO A 19 -8.05 1.84 9.21
C PRO A 19 -6.54 2.02 9.41
N GLY A 20 -5.88 1.10 10.11
CA GLY A 20 -4.42 1.10 10.29
C GLY A 20 -3.68 0.88 8.98
N ALA A 21 -4.13 -0.07 8.15
CA ALA A 21 -3.55 -0.29 6.83
C ALA A 21 -3.74 0.90 5.87
N LEU A 22 -4.93 1.50 5.84
CA LEU A 22 -5.19 2.70 5.04
C LEU A 22 -4.34 3.88 5.50
N GLY A 23 -4.26 4.11 6.82
CA GLY A 23 -3.42 5.15 7.40
C GLY A 23 -1.93 4.95 7.09
N ALA A 24 -1.44 3.71 7.18
CA ALA A 24 -0.07 3.38 6.84
C ALA A 24 0.24 3.55 5.34
N ALA A 25 -0.69 3.16 4.46
CA ALA A 25 -0.56 3.36 3.03
C ALA A 25 -0.42 4.85 2.68
N TRP A 26 -1.32 5.67 3.23
CA TRP A 26 -1.28 7.12 3.04
C TRP A 26 -0.01 7.75 3.60
N LEU A 27 0.41 7.33 4.81
CA LEU A 27 1.64 7.80 5.43
C LEU A 27 2.88 7.43 4.62
N ALA A 28 2.94 6.21 4.07
CA ALA A 28 4.05 5.76 3.22
C ALA A 28 4.17 6.63 1.96
N TRP A 29 3.04 6.95 1.33
CA TRP A 29 3.01 7.87 0.18
C TRP A 29 3.55 9.27 0.55
N ILE A 30 3.09 9.83 1.68
CA ILE A 30 3.56 11.13 2.18
C ILE A 30 5.07 11.10 2.42
N LEU A 31 5.56 10.08 3.14
CA LEU A 31 6.98 9.98 3.52
C LEU A 31 7.87 9.87 2.28
N ILE A 32 7.54 8.99 1.33
CA ILE A 32 8.35 8.82 0.11
C ILE A 32 8.36 10.09 -0.73
N ASN A 33 7.22 10.77 -0.87
CA ASN A 33 7.16 12.01 -1.63
C ASN A 33 7.84 13.18 -0.91
N PHE A 34 7.77 13.23 0.42
CA PHE A 34 8.46 14.23 1.21
C PHE A 34 9.98 14.05 1.09
N LEU A 35 10.49 12.85 1.36
CA LEU A 35 11.92 12.52 1.23
C LEU A 35 12.42 12.70 -0.21
N GLY A 36 11.63 12.30 -1.19
CA GLY A 36 11.94 12.48 -2.60
C GLY A 36 12.13 13.94 -3.00
N ARG A 37 11.36 14.87 -2.42
CA ARG A 37 11.54 16.32 -2.69
C ARG A 37 12.88 16.83 -2.20
N PHE A 38 13.37 16.37 -1.06
CA PHE A 38 14.71 16.72 -0.59
C PHE A 38 15.79 16.09 -1.47
N SER A 39 15.66 14.80 -1.77
CA SER A 39 16.66 14.06 -2.54
C SER A 39 16.79 14.57 -3.98
N LEU A 40 15.67 14.68 -4.70
CA LEU A 40 15.64 15.17 -6.08
C LEU A 40 15.89 16.67 -6.17
N GLY A 41 15.38 17.44 -5.21
CA GLY A 41 15.63 18.88 -5.13
C GLY A 41 17.12 19.20 -4.95
N TYR A 42 17.85 18.38 -4.17
CA TYR A 42 19.30 18.54 -3.98
C TYR A 42 20.10 18.40 -5.28
N VAL A 43 19.65 17.55 -6.21
CA VAL A 43 20.27 17.37 -7.54
C VAL A 43 19.64 18.25 -8.63
N GLY A 44 18.79 19.22 -8.25
CA GLY A 44 18.18 20.18 -9.17
C GLY A 44 17.01 19.63 -9.99
N ILE A 45 16.47 18.45 -9.65
CA ILE A 45 15.31 17.86 -10.34
C ILE A 45 14.03 18.44 -9.73
N GLN A 46 13.26 19.16 -10.55
CA GLN A 46 11.99 19.74 -10.15
C GLN A 46 10.87 18.68 -10.13
N SER A 47 9.89 18.85 -9.25
CA SER A 47 8.82 17.85 -9.05
C SER A 47 7.80 17.75 -10.17
N ASP A 48 7.65 18.82 -10.95
CA ASP A 48 6.79 18.93 -12.13
C ASP A 48 7.47 18.44 -13.42
N SER A 49 8.80 18.35 -13.42
CA SER A 49 9.56 17.74 -14.51
C SER A 49 9.15 16.28 -14.73
N PHE A 50 9.33 15.79 -15.95
CA PHE A 50 9.02 14.39 -16.28
C PHE A 50 9.68 13.40 -15.32
N LEU A 51 10.97 13.60 -15.01
CA LEU A 51 11.73 12.72 -14.12
C LEU A 51 11.23 12.80 -12.66
N GLY A 52 10.88 14.00 -12.19
CA GLY A 52 10.25 14.19 -10.89
C GLY A 52 8.91 13.48 -10.80
N GLN A 53 8.01 13.71 -11.77
CA GLN A 53 6.70 13.05 -11.82
C GLN A 53 6.83 11.53 -11.94
N PHE A 54 7.77 11.03 -12.73
CA PHE A 54 8.03 9.60 -12.84
C PHE A 54 8.45 9.01 -11.49
N TYR A 55 9.38 9.65 -10.77
CA TYR A 55 9.79 9.18 -9.45
C TYR A 55 8.64 9.21 -8.43
N PHE A 56 7.96 10.36 -8.27
CA PHE A 56 6.91 10.51 -7.25
C PHE A 56 5.71 9.62 -7.51
N ASN A 57 5.31 9.47 -8.78
CA ASN A 57 4.21 8.57 -9.12
C ASN A 57 4.62 7.11 -8.99
N THR A 58 5.86 6.73 -9.30
CA THR A 58 6.31 5.34 -9.19
C THR A 58 6.56 4.95 -7.73
N ALA A 59 7.51 5.59 -7.07
CA ALA A 59 7.96 5.22 -5.73
C ALA A 59 6.87 5.45 -4.70
N GLY A 60 6.18 6.60 -4.75
CA GLY A 60 5.13 6.95 -3.80
C GLY A 60 3.95 5.98 -3.85
N HIS A 61 3.45 5.67 -5.05
CA HIS A 61 2.30 4.77 -5.20
C HIS A 61 2.66 3.30 -5.00
N ALA A 62 3.85 2.85 -5.43
CA ALA A 62 4.32 1.50 -5.14
C ALA A 62 4.48 1.29 -3.63
N ALA A 63 5.08 2.25 -2.92
CA ALA A 63 5.18 2.20 -1.46
C ALA A 63 3.82 2.22 -0.77
N MET A 64 2.86 3.01 -1.28
CA MET A 64 1.48 3.03 -0.79
C MET A 64 0.82 1.65 -0.88
N GLY A 65 0.89 1.00 -2.05
CA GLY A 65 0.34 -0.33 -2.26
C GLY A 65 1.01 -1.40 -1.40
N ALA A 66 2.35 -1.34 -1.31
CA ALA A 66 3.14 -2.23 -0.47
C ALA A 66 2.77 -2.11 1.02
N ALA A 67 2.71 -0.87 1.55
CA ALA A 67 2.39 -0.60 2.94
C ALA A 67 0.97 -1.03 3.30
N PHE A 68 0.00 -0.83 2.39
CA PHE A 68 -1.40 -1.25 2.59
C PHE A 68 -1.50 -2.76 2.91
N VAL A 69 -0.88 -3.60 2.09
CA VAL A 69 -0.90 -5.06 2.28
C VAL A 69 -0.08 -5.46 3.51
N PHE A 70 1.14 -4.95 3.63
CA PHE A 70 2.06 -5.32 4.70
C PHE A 70 1.45 -5.04 6.07
N VAL A 71 0.96 -3.83 6.29
CA VAL A 71 0.41 -3.43 7.59
C VAL A 71 -0.91 -4.13 7.88
N GLY A 72 -1.78 -4.31 6.89
CA GLY A 72 -3.04 -5.05 7.05
C GLY A 72 -2.81 -6.51 7.48
N ALA A 73 -1.84 -7.17 6.85
CA ALA A 73 -1.44 -8.53 7.20
C ALA A 73 -0.71 -8.60 8.55
N TYR A 74 0.07 -7.58 8.92
CA TYR A 74 0.83 -7.57 10.16
C TYR A 74 -0.04 -7.30 11.41
N ILE A 75 -0.98 -6.36 11.31
CA ILE A 75 -1.88 -6.02 12.42
C ILE A 75 -2.81 -7.18 12.75
N THR A 76 -3.18 -8.04 11.79
CA THR A 76 -4.12 -9.12 12.06
C THR A 76 -3.56 -10.20 12.99
N PRO A 77 -4.34 -10.67 13.99
CA PRO A 77 -3.84 -11.61 15.00
C PRO A 77 -3.68 -13.04 14.48
N SER A 78 -4.30 -13.39 13.36
CA SER A 78 -4.25 -14.72 12.76
C SER A 78 -4.50 -14.66 11.25
N HIS A 79 -4.20 -15.76 10.55
CA HIS A 79 -4.43 -15.91 9.10
C HIS A 79 -3.78 -14.82 8.24
N ARG A 80 -2.60 -14.32 8.65
CA ARG A 80 -1.93 -13.17 8.02
C ARG A 80 -1.73 -13.34 6.50
N LYS A 81 -1.45 -14.55 6.00
CA LYS A 81 -1.40 -14.86 4.55
C LYS A 81 -2.74 -14.68 3.84
N VAL A 82 -3.83 -15.21 4.42
CA VAL A 82 -5.19 -15.05 3.87
C VAL A 82 -5.58 -13.58 3.88
N VAL A 83 -5.27 -12.87 4.96
CA VAL A 83 -5.52 -11.42 5.07
C VAL A 83 -4.75 -10.67 3.99
N ALA A 84 -3.47 -10.99 3.74
CA ALA A 84 -2.69 -10.36 2.67
C ALA A 84 -3.37 -10.52 1.30
N TYR A 85 -3.95 -11.69 0.98
CA TYR A 85 -4.73 -11.88 -0.25
C TYR A 85 -6.02 -11.07 -0.28
N CYS A 86 -6.74 -10.99 0.84
CA CYS A 86 -7.92 -10.14 0.95
C CYS A 86 -7.59 -8.66 0.72
N PHE A 87 -6.50 -8.17 1.32
CA PHE A 87 -6.01 -6.81 1.09
C PHE A 87 -5.57 -6.59 -0.35
N ALA A 88 -4.92 -7.56 -0.97
CA ALA A 88 -4.58 -7.49 -2.39
C ALA A 88 -5.84 -7.33 -3.25
N GLY A 89 -6.85 -8.17 -3.03
CA GLY A 89 -8.13 -8.08 -3.73
C GLY A 89 -8.82 -6.73 -3.53
N ILE A 90 -8.91 -6.25 -2.28
CA ILE A 90 -9.49 -4.93 -1.96
C ILE A 90 -8.71 -3.82 -2.66
N GLY A 91 -7.38 -3.85 -2.60
CA GLY A 91 -6.52 -2.84 -3.21
C GLY A 91 -6.62 -2.83 -4.74
N LEU A 92 -6.73 -3.99 -5.38
CA LEU A 92 -6.98 -4.12 -6.82
C LEU A 92 -8.34 -3.52 -7.21
N VAL A 93 -9.40 -3.80 -6.45
CA VAL A 93 -10.74 -3.25 -6.71
C VAL A 93 -10.74 -1.73 -6.55
N ILE A 94 -10.14 -1.20 -5.48
CA ILE A 94 -10.04 0.25 -5.26
C ILE A 94 -9.21 0.91 -6.37
N SER A 95 -8.05 0.33 -6.73
CA SER A 95 -7.20 0.87 -7.79
C SER A 95 -7.91 0.84 -9.15
N GLY A 96 -8.60 -0.25 -9.47
CA GLY A 96 -9.43 -0.39 -10.67
C GLY A 96 -10.58 0.62 -10.72
N PHE A 97 -11.27 0.84 -9.60
CA PHE A 97 -12.31 1.86 -9.52
C PHE A 97 -11.75 3.28 -9.72
N MET A 98 -10.58 3.59 -9.16
CA MET A 98 -9.89 4.89 -9.32
C MET A 98 -9.31 5.11 -10.73
N LEU A 99 -9.10 4.06 -11.53
CA LEU A 99 -8.70 4.20 -12.93
C LEU A 99 -9.79 4.85 -13.78
N PHE A 100 -11.07 4.58 -13.51
CA PHE A 100 -12.18 5.14 -14.28
C PHE A 100 -12.17 6.69 -14.34
N PRO A 101 -12.20 7.42 -13.21
CA PRO A 101 -12.13 8.88 -13.25
C PRO A 101 -10.82 9.39 -13.85
N SER A 102 -9.70 8.69 -13.63
CA SER A 102 -8.38 9.07 -14.15
C SER A 102 -8.31 8.99 -15.67
N ILE A 103 -8.95 7.98 -16.28
CA ILE A 103 -9.11 7.85 -17.74
C ILE A 103 -10.05 8.94 -18.28
N ALA A 104 -11.18 9.19 -17.60
CA ALA A 104 -12.16 10.19 -18.03
C ALA A 104 -11.55 11.60 -18.15
N VAL A 105 -10.67 11.98 -17.21
CA VAL A 105 -9.98 13.28 -17.22
C VAL A 105 -8.62 13.27 -17.93
N LYS A 106 -8.25 12.14 -18.57
CA LYS A 106 -6.96 11.95 -19.26
C LYS A 106 -5.73 12.25 -18.38
N ASN A 107 -5.80 11.94 -17.09
CA ASN A 107 -4.66 12.11 -16.18
C ASN A 107 -3.75 10.87 -16.25
N TYR A 108 -2.80 10.88 -17.19
CA TYR A 108 -1.86 9.78 -17.41
C TYR A 108 -0.98 9.47 -16.19
N TRP A 109 -0.65 10.47 -15.37
CA TRP A 109 0.15 10.27 -14.16
C TRP A 109 -0.62 9.53 -13.07
N ALA A 110 -1.92 9.82 -12.92
CA ALA A 110 -2.78 9.07 -12.02
C ALA A 110 -2.97 7.63 -12.49
N ILE A 111 -3.12 7.41 -13.81
CA ILE A 111 -3.17 6.05 -14.39
C ILE A 111 -1.88 5.28 -14.09
N TRP A 112 -0.72 5.90 -14.32
CA TRP A 112 0.58 5.31 -14.00
C TRP A 112 0.72 5.01 -12.50
N GLY A 113 0.35 5.96 -11.64
CA GLY A 113 0.33 5.78 -10.19
C GLY A 113 -0.51 4.58 -9.77
N SER A 114 -1.72 4.41 -10.31
CA SER A 114 -2.58 3.24 -10.04
C SER A 114 -1.92 1.92 -10.42
N LEU A 115 -1.20 1.85 -11.54
CA LEU A 115 -0.43 0.66 -11.93
C LEU A 115 0.70 0.38 -10.91
N CYS A 116 1.40 1.42 -10.47
CA CYS A 116 2.44 1.28 -9.45
C CYS A 116 1.88 0.80 -8.10
N VAL A 117 0.69 1.25 -7.70
CA VAL A 117 -0.02 0.69 -6.52
C VAL A 117 -0.21 -0.82 -6.67
N VAL A 118 -0.70 -1.26 -7.83
CA VAL A 118 -0.94 -2.68 -8.12
C VAL A 118 0.36 -3.49 -8.04
N LEU A 119 1.46 -2.95 -8.57
CA LEU A 119 2.77 -3.59 -8.48
C LEU A 119 3.25 -3.69 -7.03
N GLY A 120 3.09 -2.64 -6.23
CA GLY A 120 3.45 -2.64 -4.80
C GLY A 120 2.63 -3.66 -3.99
N ILE A 121 1.33 -3.73 -4.24
CA ILE A 121 0.42 -4.75 -3.67
C ILE A 121 0.95 -6.14 -4.03
N GLY A 122 1.14 -6.40 -5.33
CA GLY A 122 1.55 -7.71 -5.83
C GLY A 122 2.90 -8.16 -5.27
N ALA A 123 3.88 -7.26 -5.23
CA ALA A 123 5.21 -7.55 -4.71
C ALA A 123 5.17 -7.99 -3.25
N VAL A 124 4.49 -7.23 -2.38
CA VAL A 124 4.40 -7.57 -0.96
C VAL A 124 3.56 -8.81 -0.71
N THR A 125 2.42 -8.97 -1.40
CA THR A 125 1.60 -10.18 -1.29
C THR A 125 2.40 -11.42 -1.66
N TYR A 126 3.23 -11.33 -2.72
CA TYR A 126 4.11 -12.41 -3.15
C TYR A 126 5.19 -12.71 -2.09
N SER A 127 5.87 -11.71 -1.54
CA SER A 127 6.87 -11.93 -0.47
C SER A 127 6.26 -12.53 0.80
N ILE A 128 5.03 -12.16 1.18
CA ILE A 128 4.30 -12.78 2.30
C ILE A 128 3.95 -14.25 1.98
N TYR A 129 3.57 -14.54 0.73
CA TYR A 129 3.28 -15.91 0.31
C TYR A 129 4.51 -16.81 0.45
N GLN A 130 5.67 -16.36 -0.07
CA GLN A 130 6.95 -17.07 0.01
C GLN A 130 7.49 -17.20 1.45
N GLY A 131 6.97 -16.42 2.39
CA GLY A 131 7.43 -16.43 3.79
C GLY A 131 8.73 -15.67 4.01
N GLU A 132 9.13 -14.83 3.05
CA GLU A 132 10.29 -13.93 3.18
C GLU A 132 10.07 -12.90 4.30
N ILE A 133 8.81 -12.50 4.49
CA ILE A 133 8.38 -11.62 5.56
C ILE A 133 7.86 -12.49 6.71
N LYS A 134 8.64 -12.57 7.79
CA LYS A 134 8.20 -13.18 9.05
C LYS A 134 7.10 -12.33 9.65
N THR A 135 5.88 -12.86 9.60
CA THR A 135 4.71 -12.29 10.24
C THR A 135 4.32 -13.20 11.41
N ASP A 136 5.28 -13.61 12.20
CA ASP A 136 5.12 -14.61 13.25
C ASP A 136 4.62 -13.92 14.53
#